data_AF-A0A2N1K5N7-F1
#
_entry.id   AF-A0A2N1K5N7-F1
#
_cell.length_a   1.000
_cell.length_b   1.000
_cell.length_c   1.000
_cell.angle_alpha   90.00
_cell.angle_beta   90.00
_cell.angle_gamma   90.00
#
_symmetry.space_group_name_H-M   'P 1'
#
loop_
_entity.id
_entity.type
_entity.pdbx_description
1 polymer ?
#
loop_
_entity_poly.entity_id
_entity_poly.type
_entity_poly.pdbx_seq_one_letter_code
_entity_poly.pdbx_strand_id
1 'polypeptide(L)'
;MKKLVGIGLAAAISFGALSGCSLLGEKANGFVLYGSEEQVTQIADKNKKEVKEKDFYKMKMTTLEGKKVLVMDKKTGEELVKKELLSKVDEKDDTKPLDKLPAVTAEQGVLFAKEKVENATIDSAKLKYEGNTIIGSARAYADMFAVVDDVTYGNVKGDEKSVGVLKFDKDPSKEFPGKNGVESSQLVKIKK
;
A
#
# COMPACT_ATOMS: atom_id res chain seq x y z
N MET A 1 27.08 -55.99 -43.06
CA MET A 1 26.84 -54.95 -44.08
C MET A 1 25.44 -54.37 -43.90
N LYS A 2 25.30 -53.04 -44.08
CA LYS A 2 24.07 -52.20 -44.03
C LYS A 2 23.57 -51.91 -42.60
N LYS A 3 24.11 -50.90 -41.90
CA LYS A 3 23.73 -49.46 -41.90
C LYS A 3 22.23 -49.22 -41.74
N LEU A 4 21.81 -48.78 -40.54
CA LEU A 4 20.72 -47.80 -40.34
C LEU A 4 21.00 -47.06 -39.02
N VAL A 5 21.55 -45.86 -39.16
CA VAL A 5 21.72 -44.87 -38.08
C VAL A 5 20.37 -44.20 -37.90
N GLY A 6 19.64 -44.57 -36.85
CA GLY A 6 18.40 -43.92 -36.45
C GLY A 6 18.71 -42.72 -35.56
N ILE A 7 18.65 -41.51 -36.14
CA ILE A 7 18.66 -40.24 -35.41
C ILE A 7 17.36 -40.16 -34.61
N GLY A 8 17.43 -40.45 -33.31
CA GLY A 8 16.36 -40.16 -32.35
C GLY A 8 16.49 -38.72 -31.87
N LEU A 9 15.56 -37.88 -32.30
CA LEU A 9 15.42 -36.49 -31.86
C LEU A 9 15.38 -36.38 -30.32
N ALA A 10 16.12 -35.40 -29.80
CA ALA A 10 16.09 -34.97 -28.42
C ALA A 10 14.72 -34.40 -28.01
N ALA A 11 14.27 -34.74 -26.80
CA ALA A 11 13.34 -33.93 -26.03
C ALA A 11 13.89 -33.82 -24.61
N ALA A 12 14.88 -32.95 -24.44
CA ALA A 12 15.24 -32.43 -23.12
C ALA A 12 14.07 -31.54 -22.67
N ILE A 13 13.16 -32.07 -21.85
CA ILE A 13 12.30 -31.23 -21.03
C ILE A 13 13.22 -30.66 -19.95
N SER A 14 13.90 -29.58 -20.28
CA SER A 14 14.41 -28.65 -19.30
C SER A 14 13.20 -28.20 -18.50
N PHE A 15 13.03 -28.75 -17.30
CA PHE A 15 12.30 -28.05 -16.24
C PHE A 15 13.08 -26.77 -16.02
N GLY A 16 12.70 -25.75 -16.80
CA GLY A 16 13.13 -24.38 -16.59
C GLY A 16 12.84 -24.09 -15.14
N ALA A 17 13.87 -23.59 -14.45
CA ALA A 17 13.74 -23.05 -13.12
C ALA A 17 12.49 -22.18 -13.08
N LEU A 18 11.45 -22.65 -12.38
CA LEU A 18 10.44 -21.78 -11.80
C LEU A 18 11.14 -21.01 -10.68
N SER A 19 12.07 -20.13 -11.04
CA SER A 19 12.52 -19.02 -10.21
C SER A 19 11.44 -17.94 -10.17
N GLY A 20 10.19 -18.38 -10.06
CA GLY A 20 9.05 -17.55 -9.73
C GLY A 20 8.68 -17.86 -8.29
N CYS A 21 9.15 -17.04 -7.36
CA CYS A 21 8.68 -16.97 -5.98
C CYS A 21 7.20 -16.55 -5.91
N SER A 22 6.29 -17.33 -6.51
CA SER A 22 4.84 -17.07 -6.47
C SER A 22 3.98 -18.34 -6.41
N LEU A 23 4.58 -19.54 -6.49
CA LEU A 23 3.79 -20.78 -6.36
C LEU A 23 3.44 -21.14 -4.91
N LEU A 24 4.13 -20.58 -3.91
CA LEU A 24 3.98 -20.93 -2.48
C LEU A 24 3.79 -19.72 -1.54
N GLY A 25 3.65 -18.50 -2.09
CA GLY A 25 3.36 -17.31 -1.30
C GLY A 25 1.86 -17.17 -1.01
N GLU A 26 1.50 -16.62 0.15
CA GLU A 26 0.11 -16.22 0.41
C GLU A 26 -0.32 -15.19 -0.64
N LYS A 27 -1.39 -15.51 -1.37
CA LYS A 27 -1.90 -14.68 -2.46
C LYS A 27 -2.46 -13.38 -1.92
N ALA A 28 -2.34 -12.32 -2.72
CA ALA A 28 -3.04 -11.08 -2.45
C ALA A 28 -4.54 -11.34 -2.30
N ASN A 29 -5.19 -10.59 -1.43
CA ASN A 29 -6.60 -10.75 -1.09
C ASN A 29 -7.28 -9.40 -0.88
N GLY A 30 -6.65 -8.30 -1.32
CA GLY A 30 -7.18 -6.98 -1.09
C GLY A 30 -6.66 -5.92 -2.04
N PHE A 31 -7.32 -4.77 -2.00
CA PHE A 31 -6.90 -3.55 -2.67
C PHE A 31 -6.86 -2.39 -1.68
N VAL A 32 -5.82 -1.55 -1.81
CA VAL A 32 -5.85 -0.18 -1.31
C VAL A 32 -6.14 0.75 -2.48
N LEU A 33 -7.18 1.56 -2.35
CA LEU A 33 -7.68 2.49 -3.37
C LEU A 33 -7.51 3.92 -2.87
N TYR A 34 -7.17 4.84 -3.76
CA TYR A 34 -6.96 6.25 -3.43
C TYR A 34 -7.76 7.13 -4.41
N GLY A 35 -8.52 8.08 -3.89
CA GLY A 35 -9.26 9.04 -4.72
C GLY A 35 -10.22 9.88 -3.89
N SER A 36 -11.26 10.41 -4.52
CA SER A 36 -12.38 11.01 -3.81
C SER A 36 -13.21 9.93 -3.09
N GLU A 37 -13.99 10.34 -2.08
CA GLU A 37 -14.93 9.46 -1.38
C GLU A 37 -15.90 8.78 -2.35
N GLU A 38 -16.39 9.52 -3.35
CA GLU A 38 -17.28 8.99 -4.39
C GLU A 38 -16.60 7.91 -5.24
N GLN A 39 -15.39 8.17 -5.78
CA GLN A 39 -14.68 7.22 -6.63
C GLN A 39 -14.42 5.90 -5.91
N VAL A 40 -13.96 5.98 -4.67
CA VAL A 40 -13.61 4.80 -3.87
C VAL A 40 -14.87 4.03 -3.47
N THR A 41 -15.96 4.73 -3.12
CA THR A 41 -17.25 4.10 -2.76
C THR A 41 -17.90 3.41 -3.96
N GLN A 42 -17.94 4.08 -5.13
CA GLN A 42 -18.47 3.49 -6.36
C GLN A 42 -17.80 2.16 -6.69
N ILE A 43 -16.49 2.08 -6.46
CA ILE A 43 -15.74 0.86 -6.69
C ILE A 43 -16.09 -0.25 -5.69
N ALA A 44 -16.19 0.08 -4.41
CA ALA A 44 -16.62 -0.90 -3.41
C ALA A 44 -18.04 -1.42 -3.72
N ASP A 45 -18.95 -0.54 -4.15
CA ASP A 45 -20.34 -0.89 -4.42
C ASP A 45 -20.49 -1.72 -5.70
N LYS A 46 -19.70 -1.42 -6.74
CA LYS A 46 -19.63 -2.23 -7.96
C LYS A 46 -19.21 -3.68 -7.69
N ASN A 47 -18.45 -3.91 -6.62
CA ASN A 47 -17.87 -5.21 -6.26
C ASN A 47 -18.36 -5.73 -4.90
N LYS A 48 -19.54 -5.25 -4.45
CA LYS A 48 -20.09 -5.57 -3.13
C LYS A 48 -20.39 -7.05 -2.90
N LYS A 49 -20.48 -7.86 -3.96
CA LYS A 49 -20.74 -9.30 -3.86
C LYS A 49 -19.45 -10.06 -3.53
N GLU A 50 -18.32 -9.53 -3.96
CA GLU A 50 -17.00 -10.14 -3.82
C GLU A 50 -16.23 -9.58 -2.60
N VAL A 51 -16.48 -8.31 -2.26
CA VAL A 51 -15.89 -7.63 -1.09
C VAL A 51 -16.49 -8.16 0.21
N LYS A 52 -15.63 -8.63 1.12
CA LYS A 52 -15.98 -9.15 2.45
C LYS A 52 -15.93 -8.10 3.53
N GLU A 53 -14.88 -7.28 3.49
CA GLU A 53 -14.64 -6.19 4.42
C GLU A 53 -14.26 -4.97 3.61
N LYS A 54 -14.82 -3.81 3.99
CA LYS A 54 -14.48 -2.52 3.41
C LYS A 54 -14.30 -1.51 4.52
N ASP A 55 -13.16 -0.83 4.50
CA ASP A 55 -12.89 0.32 5.37
C ASP A 55 -12.56 1.52 4.49
N PHE A 56 -13.03 2.69 4.89
CA PHE A 56 -12.73 3.94 4.19
C PHE A 56 -12.13 4.93 5.18
N TYR A 57 -10.94 5.40 4.85
CA TYR A 57 -10.18 6.32 5.67
C TYR A 57 -10.14 7.68 5.02
N LYS A 58 -10.63 8.69 5.73
CA LYS A 58 -10.44 10.08 5.31
C LYS A 58 -9.01 10.47 5.63
N MET A 59 -8.32 11.02 4.65
CA MET A 59 -6.96 11.52 4.74
C MET A 59 -6.88 12.88 4.06
N LYS A 60 -5.85 13.66 4.36
CA LYS A 60 -5.64 14.97 3.74
C LYS A 60 -4.38 14.94 2.89
N MET A 61 -4.51 15.35 1.62
CA MET A 61 -3.38 15.54 0.73
C MET A 61 -2.87 16.97 0.86
N THR A 62 -1.61 17.12 1.25
CA THR A 62 -0.93 18.42 1.34
C THR A 62 0.45 18.33 0.70
N THR A 63 1.24 19.41 0.79
CA THR A 63 2.61 19.43 0.28
C THR A 63 3.60 19.82 1.37
N LEU A 64 4.76 19.17 1.35
CA LEU A 64 5.92 19.48 2.19
C LEU A 64 7.15 19.47 1.27
N GLU A 65 7.90 20.57 1.23
CA GLU A 65 9.06 20.72 0.34
C GLU A 65 8.76 20.38 -1.14
N GLY A 66 7.58 20.76 -1.63
CA GLY A 66 7.13 20.51 -3.00
C GLY A 66 6.73 19.06 -3.31
N LYS A 67 6.77 18.16 -2.33
CA LYS A 67 6.38 16.75 -2.45
C LYS A 67 5.01 16.51 -1.81
N LYS A 68 4.24 15.58 -2.37
CA LYS A 68 2.91 15.22 -1.87
C LYS A 68 2.99 14.43 -0.57
N VAL A 69 2.29 14.89 0.46
CA VAL A 69 2.15 14.21 1.75
C VAL A 69 0.70 13.81 1.94
N LEU A 70 0.46 12.52 2.12
CA LEU A 70 -0.83 12.02 2.56
C LEU A 70 -0.83 11.93 4.10
N VAL A 71 -1.63 12.78 4.73
CA VAL A 71 -1.72 12.91 6.19
C VAL A 71 -2.93 12.13 6.70
N MET A 72 -2.74 11.33 7.74
CA MET A 72 -3.80 10.61 8.44
C MET A 72 -3.74 10.91 9.95
N ASP A 73 -4.88 10.74 10.62
CA ASP A 73 -4.92 10.77 12.08
C ASP A 73 -4.28 9.51 12.69
N LYS A 74 -4.00 9.58 13.99
CA LYS A 74 -3.36 8.51 14.75
C LYS A 74 -4.17 7.21 14.69
N LYS A 75 -5.48 7.30 14.84
CA LYS A 75 -6.38 6.13 14.83
C LYS A 75 -6.28 5.37 13.52
N THR A 76 -6.31 6.07 12.40
CA THR A 76 -6.16 5.51 11.05
C THR A 76 -4.80 4.84 10.90
N GLY A 77 -3.72 5.49 11.35
CA GLY A 77 -2.38 4.88 11.35
C GLY A 77 -2.34 3.56 12.13
N GLU A 78 -2.94 3.51 13.32
CA GLU A 78 -3.02 2.29 14.14
C GLU A 78 -3.84 1.17 13.46
N GLU A 79 -4.94 1.50 12.77
CA GLU A 79 -5.72 0.53 12.02
C GLU A 79 -4.97 -0.04 10.82
N LEU A 80 -4.21 0.79 10.09
CA LEU A 80 -3.37 0.32 8.98
C LEU A 80 -2.24 -0.59 9.48
N VAL A 81 -1.67 -0.32 10.66
CA VAL A 81 -0.71 -1.25 11.31
C VAL A 81 -1.38 -2.59 11.61
N LYS A 82 -2.58 -2.60 12.22
CA LYS A 82 -3.31 -3.85 12.53
C LYS A 82 -3.60 -4.69 11.28
N LYS A 83 -3.84 -4.03 10.15
CA LYS A 83 -4.09 -4.67 8.85
C LYS A 83 -2.79 -5.08 8.12
N GLU A 84 -1.62 -4.84 8.71
CA GLU A 84 -0.29 -5.04 8.10
C GLU A 84 -0.08 -4.23 6.81
N LEU A 85 -0.77 -3.09 6.69
CA LEU A 85 -0.73 -2.22 5.50
C LEU A 85 0.32 -1.11 5.61
N LEU A 86 0.80 -0.76 6.81
CA LEU A 86 1.99 0.08 6.95
C LEU A 86 3.23 -0.79 7.00
N SER A 87 4.04 -0.75 5.94
CA SER A 87 5.21 -1.62 5.77
C SER A 87 6.48 -0.80 5.58
N LYS A 88 7.54 -1.17 6.32
CA LYS A 88 8.88 -0.64 6.12
C LYS A 88 9.51 -1.31 4.90
N VAL A 89 10.15 -0.50 4.07
CA VAL A 89 10.92 -0.94 2.91
C VAL A 89 12.39 -1.01 3.33
N ASP A 90 13.06 -2.13 3.05
CA ASP A 90 14.49 -2.30 3.30
C ASP A 90 15.35 -1.91 2.09
N GLU A 91 16.66 -2.09 2.19
CA GLU A 91 17.63 -1.72 1.14
C GLU A 91 17.50 -2.56 -0.14
N LYS A 92 16.80 -3.69 -0.10
CA LYS A 92 16.56 -4.59 -1.24
C LYS A 92 15.18 -4.38 -1.86
N ASP A 93 14.47 -3.33 -1.45
CA ASP A 93 13.08 -3.05 -1.79
C ASP A 93 12.09 -4.12 -1.30
N ASP A 94 12.51 -4.98 -0.35
CA ASP A 94 11.59 -5.91 0.32
C ASP A 94 10.77 -5.14 1.37
N THR A 95 9.53 -5.60 1.59
CA THR A 95 8.59 -4.96 2.53
C THR A 95 8.35 -5.82 3.76
N LYS A 96 8.37 -5.20 4.93
CA LYS A 96 8.01 -5.82 6.21
C LYS A 96 6.97 -4.96 6.94
N PRO A 97 5.81 -5.52 7.33
CA PRO A 97 4.82 -4.81 8.13
C PRO A 97 5.42 -4.23 9.41
N LEU A 98 4.96 -3.04 9.81
CA LEU A 98 5.27 -2.48 11.10
C LEU A 98 4.57 -3.27 12.20
N ASP A 99 5.30 -3.62 13.26
CA ASP A 99 4.71 -4.28 14.43
C ASP A 99 3.83 -3.32 15.25
N LYS A 100 4.19 -2.04 15.27
CA LYS A 100 3.48 -0.96 15.97
C LYS A 100 3.70 0.38 15.29
N LEU A 101 2.73 1.28 15.42
CA LEU A 101 2.89 2.67 15.02
C LEU A 101 3.93 3.36 15.93
N PRO A 102 4.88 4.14 15.40
CA PRO A 102 5.74 4.99 16.21
C PRO A 102 4.93 5.99 17.04
N ALA A 103 5.53 6.52 18.10
CA ALA A 103 4.81 7.41 19.03
C ALA A 103 4.37 8.71 18.34
N VAL A 104 3.06 8.99 18.41
CA VAL A 104 2.41 10.22 17.96
C VAL A 104 1.84 10.94 19.17
N THR A 105 2.20 12.21 19.34
CA THR A 105 1.75 13.12 20.41
C THR A 105 1.23 14.43 19.80
N ALA A 106 0.62 15.28 20.62
CA ALA A 106 0.09 16.59 20.20
C ALA A 106 1.16 17.56 19.65
N GLU A 107 2.43 17.37 20.03
CA GLU A 107 3.53 18.24 19.57
C GLU A 107 4.38 17.58 18.47
N GLN A 108 4.27 16.26 18.34
CA GLN A 108 5.13 15.47 17.46
C GLN A 108 4.35 14.37 16.73
N GLY A 109 4.21 14.56 15.42
CA GLY A 109 3.77 13.54 14.49
C GLY A 109 4.92 12.68 13.95
N VAL A 110 4.57 11.79 13.04
CA VAL A 110 5.47 10.86 12.37
C VAL A 110 5.45 11.15 10.87
N LEU A 111 6.62 11.09 10.24
CA LEU A 111 6.79 11.19 8.79
C LEU A 111 7.49 9.95 8.25
N PHE A 112 6.88 9.36 7.23
CA PHE A 112 7.43 8.26 6.46
C PHE A 112 7.76 8.73 5.04
N ALA A 113 9.02 8.63 4.67
CA ALA A 113 9.52 9.08 3.37
C ALA A 113 10.68 8.20 2.91
N LYS A 114 10.88 8.10 1.59
CA LYS A 114 11.97 7.31 1.01
C LYS A 114 13.34 7.80 1.51
N GLU A 115 13.57 9.10 1.37
CA GLU A 115 14.75 9.78 1.85
C GLU A 115 14.50 10.42 3.22
N LYS A 116 15.55 10.60 4.01
CA LYS A 116 15.48 11.34 5.27
C LYS A 116 15.03 12.78 5.02
N VAL A 117 14.04 13.24 5.79
CA VAL A 117 13.58 14.63 5.80
C VAL A 117 13.82 15.18 7.20
N GLU A 118 14.51 16.32 7.29
CA GLU A 118 14.83 16.97 8.55
C GLU A 118 13.94 18.19 8.78
N ASN A 119 13.64 18.49 10.05
CA ASN A 119 12.87 19.68 10.44
C ASN A 119 11.50 19.82 9.76
N ALA A 120 10.89 18.70 9.34
CA ALA A 120 9.58 18.67 8.75
C ALA A 120 8.51 19.12 9.76
N THR A 121 7.57 19.96 9.30
CA THR A 121 6.45 20.42 10.12
C THR A 121 5.16 20.44 9.31
N ILE A 122 4.04 20.05 9.92
CA ILE A 122 2.69 20.23 9.38
C ILE A 122 1.85 20.90 10.45
N ASP A 123 1.23 22.03 10.11
CA ASP A 123 0.39 22.82 11.03
C ASP A 123 1.07 23.07 12.40
N SER A 124 2.33 23.52 12.36
CA SER A 124 3.19 23.75 13.53
C SER A 124 3.61 22.51 14.33
N ALA A 125 3.01 21.34 14.10
CA ALA A 125 3.47 20.09 14.68
C ALA A 125 4.77 19.64 14.01
N LYS A 126 5.76 19.26 14.81
CA LYS A 126 7.01 18.69 14.30
C LYS A 126 6.75 17.26 13.82
N LEU A 127 7.35 16.87 12.71
CA LEU A 127 7.28 15.51 12.22
C LEU A 127 8.63 14.81 12.41
N LYS A 128 8.60 13.72 13.15
CA LYS A 128 9.76 12.85 13.32
C LYS A 128 9.84 11.89 12.14
N TYR A 129 10.96 11.91 11.43
CA TYR A 129 11.24 10.93 10.39
C TYR A 129 11.42 9.52 11.00
N GLU A 130 10.61 8.56 10.55
CA GLU A 130 10.59 7.17 11.05
C GLU A 130 10.88 6.15 9.93
N GLY A 131 11.59 6.58 8.89
CA GLY A 131 12.09 5.70 7.83
C GLY A 131 11.21 5.60 6.58
N ASN A 132 11.68 4.78 5.64
CA ASN A 132 10.98 4.46 4.40
C ASN A 132 9.84 3.47 4.65
N THR A 133 8.72 3.97 5.16
CA THR A 133 7.47 3.21 5.29
C THR A 133 6.48 3.63 4.21
N ILE A 134 5.70 2.67 3.73
CA ILE A 134 4.69 2.82 2.68
C ILE A 134 3.34 2.25 3.14
N ILE A 135 2.27 2.64 2.44
CA ILE A 135 0.96 2.01 2.56
C ILE A 135 0.79 0.99 1.43
N GLY A 136 0.55 -0.27 1.79
CA GLY A 136 0.34 -1.37 0.85
C GLY A 136 1.65 -1.99 0.37
N SER A 137 1.76 -2.24 -0.93
CA SER A 137 2.85 -3.01 -1.55
C SER A 137 3.90 -2.14 -2.24
N ALA A 138 3.61 -0.88 -2.55
CA ALA A 138 4.55 0.07 -3.11
C ALA A 138 4.27 1.51 -2.63
N ARG A 139 5.25 2.41 -2.79
CA ARG A 139 5.00 3.85 -2.64
C ARG A 139 4.15 4.35 -3.81
N ALA A 140 2.85 4.48 -3.58
CA ALA A 140 1.93 5.03 -4.57
C ALA A 140 1.14 6.22 -4.01
N TYR A 141 0.57 7.01 -4.92
CA TYR A 141 -0.33 8.14 -4.67
C TYR A 141 0.31 9.39 -4.03
N ALA A 142 1.16 9.21 -3.02
CA ALA A 142 1.91 10.28 -2.35
C ALA A 142 3.41 9.96 -2.30
N ASP A 143 4.22 11.01 -2.21
CA ASP A 143 5.67 10.89 -2.03
C ASP A 143 6.02 10.57 -0.57
N MET A 144 5.18 11.02 0.37
CA MET A 144 5.34 10.85 1.81
C MET A 144 4.00 10.53 2.50
N PHE A 145 4.08 9.92 3.68
CA PHE A 145 2.93 9.68 4.55
C PHE A 145 3.20 10.29 5.91
N ALA A 146 2.24 10.99 6.49
CA ALA A 146 2.36 11.55 7.83
C ALA A 146 1.23 11.05 8.74
N VAL A 147 1.56 10.81 10.00
CA VAL A 147 0.59 10.48 11.05
C VAL A 147 0.70 11.51 12.15
N VAL A 148 -0.40 12.17 12.47
CA VAL A 148 -0.48 13.24 13.49
C VAL A 148 -1.62 12.92 14.47
N ASP A 149 -1.67 13.61 15.61
CA ASP A 149 -2.82 13.48 16.51
C ASP A 149 -4.08 14.12 15.91
N ASP A 150 -5.24 13.81 16.49
CA ASP A 150 -6.54 14.18 15.96
C ASP A 150 -6.76 15.70 15.89
N VAL A 151 -6.19 16.46 16.84
CA VAL A 151 -6.31 17.93 16.86
C VAL A 151 -5.51 18.54 15.71
N THR A 152 -4.24 18.15 15.57
CA THR A 152 -3.42 18.58 14.42
C THR A 152 -4.04 18.14 13.11
N TYR A 153 -4.52 16.89 13.01
CA TYR A 153 -5.20 16.39 11.80
C TYR A 153 -6.38 17.29 11.40
N GLY A 154 -7.21 17.69 12.35
CA GLY A 154 -8.34 18.60 12.14
C GLY A 154 -7.94 19.92 11.48
N ASN A 155 -6.79 20.46 11.86
CA ASN A 155 -6.29 21.76 11.39
C ASN A 155 -5.49 21.70 10.09
N VAL A 156 -4.99 20.52 9.67
CA VAL A 156 -4.24 20.39 8.42
C VAL A 156 -5.03 20.95 7.24
N LYS A 157 -4.40 21.85 6.49
CA LYS A 157 -4.91 22.35 5.21
C LYS A 157 -4.44 21.43 4.09
N GLY A 158 -5.40 20.89 3.34
CA GLY A 158 -5.14 19.97 2.24
C GLY A 158 -6.44 19.45 1.64
N ASP A 159 -6.35 18.85 0.46
CA ASP A 159 -7.50 18.26 -0.21
C ASP A 159 -7.93 17.00 0.54
N GLU A 160 -9.22 16.90 0.87
CA GLU A 160 -9.77 15.67 1.44
C GLU A 160 -9.73 14.54 0.41
N LYS A 161 -9.13 13.42 0.81
CA LYS A 161 -9.02 12.19 0.02
C LYS A 161 -9.58 11.02 0.82
N SER A 162 -10.05 10.01 0.11
CA SER A 162 -10.47 8.75 0.68
C SER A 162 -9.48 7.66 0.30
N VAL A 163 -9.09 6.87 1.30
CA VAL A 163 -8.31 5.65 1.13
C VAL A 163 -9.21 4.47 1.47
N GLY A 164 -9.60 3.71 0.45
CA GLY A 164 -10.43 2.51 0.59
C GLY A 164 -9.57 1.27 0.75
N VAL A 165 -9.83 0.50 1.78
CA VAL A 165 -9.23 -0.82 1.99
C VAL A 165 -10.31 -1.86 1.77
N LEU A 166 -10.23 -2.58 0.65
CA LEU A 166 -11.20 -3.60 0.27
C LEU A 166 -10.55 -4.98 0.39
N LYS A 167 -11.17 -5.89 1.13
CA LYS A 167 -10.73 -7.27 1.29
C LYS A 167 -11.71 -8.23 0.61
N PHE A 168 -11.17 -9.23 -0.07
CA PHE A 168 -11.89 -10.18 -0.91
C PHE A 168 -11.67 -11.61 -0.40
N ASP A 169 -12.60 -12.52 -0.72
CA ASP A 169 -12.46 -13.96 -0.42
C ASP A 169 -11.34 -14.64 -1.23
N LYS A 170 -11.04 -14.10 -2.40
CA LYS A 170 -10.09 -14.64 -3.38
C LYS A 170 -9.23 -13.52 -3.92
N ASP A 171 -8.15 -13.88 -4.59
CA ASP A 171 -7.27 -12.94 -5.27
C ASP A 171 -8.04 -12.08 -6.29
N PRO A 172 -8.18 -10.77 -6.05
CA PRO A 172 -9.01 -9.90 -6.88
C PRO A 172 -8.27 -9.36 -8.12
N SER A 173 -7.00 -9.74 -8.35
CA SER A 173 -6.17 -9.19 -9.43
C SER A 173 -6.77 -9.30 -10.83
N LYS A 174 -7.57 -10.34 -11.09
CA LYS A 174 -8.24 -10.54 -12.39
C LYS A 174 -9.54 -9.75 -12.53
N GLU A 175 -10.21 -9.48 -11.43
CA GLU A 175 -11.50 -8.78 -11.39
C GLU A 175 -11.30 -7.25 -11.34
N PHE A 176 -10.08 -6.82 -10.99
CA PHE A 176 -9.69 -5.43 -10.83
C PHE A 176 -8.38 -5.07 -11.58
N PRO A 177 -8.44 -4.87 -12.91
CA PRO A 177 -7.29 -4.40 -13.65
C PRO A 177 -7.07 -2.89 -13.45
N GLY A 178 -5.93 -2.53 -12.86
CA GLY A 178 -5.44 -1.15 -12.79
C GLY A 178 -6.32 -0.20 -11.94
N LYS A 179 -6.34 1.08 -12.31
CA LYS A 179 -6.96 2.15 -11.51
C LYS A 179 -8.49 2.13 -11.51
N ASN A 180 -9.15 1.52 -12.50
CA ASN A 180 -10.61 1.30 -12.55
C ASN A 180 -11.50 2.50 -12.11
N GLY A 181 -11.11 3.76 -12.38
CA GLY A 181 -11.91 4.95 -12.01
C GLY A 181 -11.51 5.66 -10.71
N VAL A 182 -10.52 5.14 -9.96
CA VAL A 182 -9.87 5.87 -8.85
C VAL A 182 -8.55 6.53 -9.29
N GLU A 183 -7.98 7.39 -8.46
CA GLU A 183 -6.73 8.11 -8.78
C GLU A 183 -5.50 7.20 -8.70
N SER A 184 -5.53 6.21 -7.79
CA SER A 184 -4.51 5.17 -7.66
C SER A 184 -5.08 3.91 -6.98
N SER A 185 -4.47 2.77 -7.22
CA SER A 185 -4.86 1.48 -6.65
C SER A 185 -3.64 0.57 -6.49
N GLN A 186 -3.63 -0.25 -5.45
CA GLN A 186 -2.56 -1.22 -5.20
C GLN A 186 -3.15 -2.56 -4.76
N LEU A 187 -2.72 -3.64 -5.40
CA LEU A 187 -3.01 -5.00 -4.95
C LEU A 187 -2.17 -5.27 -3.69
N VAL A 188 -2.82 -5.75 -2.63
CA VAL A 188 -2.20 -5.93 -1.31
C VAL A 188 -2.62 -7.25 -0.67
N LYS A 189 -1.86 -7.62 0.35
CA LYS A 189 -2.22 -8.66 1.30
C LYS A 189 -2.74 -7.99 2.57
N ILE A 190 -3.92 -8.41 3.02
CA ILE A 190 -4.59 -7.91 4.23
C ILE A 190 -4.80 -9.12 5.15
N LYS A 191 -4.33 -9.00 6.39
CA LYS A 191 -4.50 -10.06 7.38
C LYS A 191 -5.97 -10.19 7.82
N LYS A 192 -6.31 -11.40 8.28
CA LYS A 192 -7.61 -11.69 8.88
C LYS A 192 -7.80 -10.97 10.20
#